data_AF-A0A3R7Y3B7-F1
#
_entry.id   AF-A0A3R7Y3B7-F1
#
_cell.length_a   1.000
_cell.length_b   1.000
_cell.length_c   1.000
_cell.angle_alpha   90.00
_cell.angle_beta   90.00
_cell.angle_gamma   90.00
#
_symmetry.space_group_name_H-M   'P 1'
#
loop_
_entity.id
_entity.type
_entity.pdbx_description
1 polymer ?
#
loop_
_entity_poly.entity_id
_entity_poly.type
_entity_poly.pdbx_seq_one_letter_code
_entity_poly.pdbx_strand_id
1 'polypeptide(L)'
;MVHLFNQLHARVESIALWPSLPIPPDVMTFEEEKNDKTVKVFFESNTRAKLQYVLTTIPQVVPFETRVALFHSYLHLDKQNVPNRHVFAALVPLRIQREHIVTDSFEQFHAIQSLKGRLQITFVNAQGLEEAGVDGGGVFKEYIDTLTKTAFSTEEILIEPQFALFFLKKLLGQFNSLDDLRSLDAQMYRHVLELKTIPDVESLGLTFTAASGPHSVHELETNGGEVAVTGENVIRYIHKLADFKLNVQIAAASRAFLVGFHDLIPSTWLRLFSPVR
;
A
#
# COMPACT_ATOMS: atom_id res chain seq x y z
N MET A 1 -15.79 -18.28 20.65
CA MET A 1 -15.68 -16.94 20.01
C MET A 1 -15.99 -15.81 20.99
N VAL A 2 -17.22 -15.66 21.49
CA VAL A 2 -17.57 -14.60 22.47
C VAL A 2 -16.76 -14.69 23.77
N HIS A 3 -16.48 -15.91 24.25
CA HIS A 3 -15.71 -16.13 25.48
C HIS A 3 -14.21 -15.77 25.35
N LEU A 4 -13.64 -15.98 24.15
CA LEU A 4 -12.26 -15.62 23.82
C LEU A 4 -12.13 -14.10 23.64
N PHE A 5 -13.15 -13.48 23.04
CA PHE A 5 -13.26 -12.03 22.87
C PHE A 5 -13.26 -11.30 24.23
N ASN A 6 -14.04 -11.80 25.21
CA ASN A 6 -14.08 -11.22 26.56
C ASN A 6 -12.77 -11.42 27.34
N GLN A 7 -12.05 -12.53 27.11
CA GLN A 7 -10.74 -12.79 27.75
C GLN A 7 -9.63 -11.90 27.20
N LEU A 8 -9.67 -11.55 25.91
CA LEU A 8 -8.74 -10.58 25.31
C LEU A 8 -9.02 -9.15 25.81
N HIS A 9 -10.28 -8.79 26.03
CA HIS A 9 -10.66 -7.45 26.48
C HIS A 9 -10.31 -7.18 27.95
N ALA A 10 -10.36 -8.21 28.81
CA ALA A 10 -10.09 -8.09 30.25
C ALA A 10 -8.60 -7.96 30.61
N ARG A 11 -7.68 -8.18 29.67
CA ARG A 11 -6.22 -8.20 29.92
C ARG A 11 -5.46 -6.96 29.43
N VAL A 12 -6.13 -6.00 28.80
CA VAL A 12 -5.46 -4.89 28.11
C VAL A 12 -5.93 -3.55 28.68
N GLU A 13 -5.62 -3.31 29.96
CA GLU A 13 -5.82 -1.98 30.57
C GLU A 13 -4.57 -1.08 30.49
N SER A 14 -3.41 -1.60 30.07
CA SER A 14 -2.13 -0.86 30.20
C SER A 14 -1.23 -0.82 28.96
N ILE A 15 -1.76 -1.09 27.76
CA ILE A 15 -0.96 -0.96 26.53
C ILE A 15 -1.68 -0.04 25.54
N ALA A 16 -1.22 1.21 25.49
CA ALA A 16 -1.54 2.18 24.46
C ALA A 16 -0.90 1.78 23.11
N LEU A 17 -1.35 0.69 22.47
CA LEU A 17 -0.82 0.22 21.17
C LEU A 17 -1.90 -0.13 20.14
N TRP A 18 -3.06 0.52 20.19
CA TRP A 18 -3.97 0.50 19.05
C TRP A 18 -4.11 1.93 18.55
N PRO A 19 -3.74 2.24 17.30
CA PRO A 19 -4.13 3.51 16.73
C PRO A 19 -5.65 3.52 16.80
N SER A 20 -6.20 4.37 17.65
CA SER A 20 -7.63 4.67 17.66
C SER A 20 -7.96 5.06 16.23
N LEU A 21 -8.70 4.22 15.49
CA LEU A 21 -9.33 4.63 14.26
C LEU A 21 -10.61 5.31 14.74
N PRO A 22 -10.61 6.64 14.95
CA PRO A 22 -11.72 7.29 15.60
C PRO A 22 -12.88 7.26 14.61
N ILE A 23 -13.84 6.35 14.82
CA ILE A 23 -15.00 6.25 13.93
C ILE A 23 -15.70 7.62 13.92
N PRO A 24 -15.89 8.26 12.75
CA PRO A 24 -16.53 9.56 12.61
C PRO A 24 -17.89 9.60 13.33
N PRO A 25 -18.23 10.68 14.05
CA PRO A 25 -19.55 10.82 14.69
C PRO A 25 -20.69 10.73 13.67
N ASP A 26 -20.47 11.27 12.47
CA ASP A 26 -21.46 11.32 11.38
C ASP A 26 -21.79 9.93 10.83
N VAL A 27 -20.92 8.94 11.04
CA VAL A 27 -21.20 7.52 10.73
C VAL A 27 -22.12 6.90 11.79
N MET A 28 -22.23 7.52 12.97
CA MET A 28 -22.96 7.02 14.14
C MET A 28 -24.34 7.66 14.34
N THR A 29 -24.67 8.72 13.60
CA THR A 29 -25.99 9.37 13.65
C THR A 29 -26.60 9.43 12.26
N PHE A 30 -27.58 8.57 12.00
CA PHE A 30 -28.43 8.68 10.81
C PHE A 30 -29.88 8.51 11.24
N GLU A 31 -30.62 9.63 11.25
CA GLU A 31 -32.08 9.63 11.30
C GLU A 31 -32.67 9.08 9.98
N GLU A 32 -33.89 8.57 10.06
CA GLU A 32 -34.61 7.96 8.96
C GLU A 32 -34.87 8.95 7.80
N GLU A 33 -34.08 8.87 6.73
CA GLU A 33 -34.61 9.21 5.41
C GLU A 33 -35.00 7.94 4.63
N LYS A 34 -36.26 7.93 4.20
CA LYS A 34 -36.88 6.96 3.30
C LYS A 34 -36.45 7.30 1.86
N ASN A 35 -35.22 7.00 1.45
CA ASN A 35 -35.00 6.57 0.07
C ASN A 35 -33.60 5.99 -0.18
N ASP A 36 -33.62 4.88 -0.90
CA ASP A 36 -32.56 4.26 -1.70
C ASP A 36 -31.29 3.68 -1.01
N LYS A 37 -31.21 2.34 -1.05
CA LYS A 37 -30.00 1.48 -1.08
C LYS A 37 -28.87 1.67 -0.06
N THR A 38 -29.14 2.22 1.12
CA THR A 38 -28.18 2.24 2.22
C THR A 38 -28.45 1.10 3.21
N VAL A 39 -27.46 0.22 3.41
CA VAL A 39 -27.48 -0.79 4.48
C VAL A 39 -27.35 -0.06 5.81
N LYS A 40 -28.43 -0.01 6.59
CA LYS A 40 -28.48 0.62 7.92
C LYS A 40 -27.98 -0.36 8.97
N VAL A 41 -26.99 0.02 9.77
CA VAL A 41 -26.53 -0.78 10.90
C VAL A 41 -26.52 0.08 12.17
N PHE A 42 -27.29 -0.34 13.18
CA PHE A 42 -27.48 0.36 14.46
C PHE A 42 -26.53 -0.20 15.52
N PHE A 43 -25.93 0.67 16.36
CA PHE A 43 -24.88 0.23 17.27
C PHE A 43 -24.86 0.97 18.62
N GLU A 44 -24.95 0.22 19.73
CA GLU A 44 -24.73 0.71 21.10
C GLU A 44 -23.24 0.98 21.40
N SER A 45 -22.91 1.71 22.47
CA SER A 45 -21.55 2.18 22.83
C SER A 45 -20.47 1.08 22.92
N ASN A 46 -20.81 -0.12 23.42
CA ASN A 46 -19.91 -1.28 23.47
C ASN A 46 -19.66 -1.90 22.08
N THR A 47 -20.46 -1.52 21.09
CA THR A 47 -20.37 -1.99 19.71
C THR A 47 -19.38 -1.17 18.89
N ARG A 48 -19.09 0.08 19.27
CA ARG A 48 -18.08 0.93 18.62
C ARG A 48 -16.68 0.31 18.66
N ALA A 49 -16.24 -0.12 19.83
CA ALA A 49 -14.94 -0.77 20.00
C ALA A 49 -14.88 -2.11 19.26
N LYS A 50 -15.98 -2.89 19.31
CA LYS A 50 -16.12 -4.16 18.58
C LYS A 50 -16.05 -3.95 17.06
N LEU A 51 -16.71 -2.93 16.54
CA LEU A 51 -16.66 -2.59 15.11
C LEU A 51 -15.29 -2.09 14.69
N GLN A 52 -14.67 -1.23 15.48
CA GLN A 52 -13.31 -0.79 15.21
C GLN A 52 -12.36 -1.98 15.12
N TYR A 53 -12.49 -2.95 16.05
CA TYR A 53 -11.73 -4.19 16.01
C TYR A 53 -12.04 -5.02 14.76
N VAL A 54 -13.31 -5.21 14.41
CA VAL A 54 -13.73 -5.92 13.19
C VAL A 54 -13.18 -5.26 11.93
N LEU A 55 -13.36 -3.94 11.79
CA LEU A 55 -12.91 -3.15 10.64
C LEU A 55 -11.40 -3.10 10.48
N THR A 56 -10.63 -3.31 11.56
CA THR A 56 -9.16 -3.28 11.51
C THR A 56 -8.51 -4.66 11.50
N THR A 57 -9.26 -5.71 11.85
CA THR A 57 -8.73 -7.09 11.96
C THR A 57 -9.29 -8.01 10.88
N ILE A 58 -10.57 -7.90 10.58
CA ILE A 58 -11.30 -8.74 9.61
C ILE A 58 -12.25 -7.88 8.75
N PRO A 59 -11.77 -6.83 8.08
CA PRO A 59 -12.60 -5.88 7.36
C PRO A 59 -13.51 -6.53 6.30
N GLN A 60 -13.11 -7.67 5.73
CA GLN A 60 -13.87 -8.41 4.71
C GLN A 60 -15.27 -8.87 5.16
N VAL A 61 -15.55 -8.93 6.47
CA VAL A 61 -16.92 -9.25 6.95
C VAL A 61 -17.88 -8.07 6.80
N VAL A 62 -17.36 -6.87 6.56
CA VAL A 62 -18.13 -5.66 6.28
C VAL A 62 -18.17 -5.44 4.76
N PRO A 63 -19.34 -5.19 4.16
CA PRO A 63 -19.47 -4.97 2.72
C PRO A 63 -18.49 -3.91 2.20
N PHE A 64 -17.96 -4.14 1.00
CA PHE A 64 -16.94 -3.26 0.41
C PHE A 64 -17.45 -1.82 0.28
N GLU A 65 -18.68 -1.65 -0.16
CA GLU A 65 -19.36 -0.35 -0.34
C GLU A 65 -19.45 0.41 0.99
N THR A 66 -19.75 -0.28 2.08
CA THR A 66 -19.76 0.32 3.43
C THR A 66 -18.36 0.78 3.84
N ARG A 67 -17.32 0.01 3.55
CA ARG A 67 -15.93 0.37 3.85
C ARG A 67 -15.45 1.57 3.03
N VAL A 68 -15.87 1.65 1.77
CA VAL A 68 -15.63 2.81 0.89
C VAL A 68 -16.34 4.05 1.41
N ALA A 69 -17.61 3.93 1.83
CA ALA A 69 -18.34 5.05 2.43
C ALA A 69 -17.64 5.58 3.70
N LEU A 70 -17.21 4.68 4.59
CA LEU A 70 -16.41 5.04 5.77
C LEU A 70 -15.11 5.77 5.40
N PHE A 71 -14.40 5.26 4.40
CA PHE A 71 -13.19 5.90 3.89
C PHE A 71 -13.43 7.32 3.38
N HIS A 72 -14.52 7.55 2.64
CA HIS A 72 -14.92 8.89 2.22
C HIS A 72 -15.27 9.82 3.39
N SER A 73 -15.91 9.31 4.44
CA SER A 73 -16.15 10.09 5.66
C SER A 73 -14.84 10.52 6.34
N TYR A 74 -13.84 9.65 6.41
CA TYR A 74 -12.50 10.02 6.91
C TYR A 74 -11.85 11.11 6.08
N LEU A 75 -11.89 10.99 4.75
CA LEU A 75 -11.38 12.02 3.84
C LEU A 75 -12.10 13.37 4.04
N HIS A 76 -13.41 13.35 4.27
CA HIS A 76 -14.19 14.56 4.51
C HIS A 76 -13.79 15.25 5.82
N LEU A 77 -13.67 14.49 6.91
CA LEU A 77 -13.22 15.03 8.19
C LEU A 77 -11.79 15.57 8.14
N ASP A 78 -10.88 14.87 7.46
CA ASP A 78 -9.51 15.34 7.29
C ASP A 78 -9.45 16.65 6.50
N LYS A 79 -10.31 16.80 5.48
CA LYS A 79 -10.49 18.08 4.78
C LYS A 79 -10.96 19.22 5.69
N GLN A 80 -11.81 18.93 6.66
CA GLN A 80 -12.33 19.92 7.61
C GLN A 80 -11.36 20.27 8.73
N ASN A 81 -10.56 19.29 9.18
CA ASN A 81 -9.69 19.41 10.36
C ASN A 81 -8.31 20.01 10.07
N VAL A 82 -7.97 20.31 8.81
CA VAL A 82 -6.70 21.00 8.53
C VAL A 82 -6.80 22.45 9.04
N PRO A 83 -5.97 22.82 10.04
CA PRO A 83 -6.12 24.06 10.81
C PRO A 83 -5.96 25.34 9.97
N ASN A 84 -5.34 25.23 8.80
CA ASN A 84 -5.34 26.25 7.77
C ASN A 84 -6.28 25.81 6.65
N ARG A 85 -7.53 26.31 6.61
CA ARG A 85 -8.41 26.22 5.42
C ARG A 85 -7.68 26.64 4.13
N HIS A 86 -6.67 27.51 4.27
CA HIS A 86 -5.74 27.89 3.21
C HIS A 86 -4.92 26.75 2.60
N VAL A 87 -4.65 25.62 3.29
CA VAL A 87 -3.85 24.52 2.70
C VAL A 87 -4.65 23.77 1.64
N PHE A 88 -5.92 23.44 1.91
CA PHE A 88 -6.80 22.83 0.90
C PHE A 88 -7.31 23.85 -0.14
N ALA A 89 -7.42 25.13 0.25
CA ALA A 89 -7.80 26.21 -0.66
C ALA A 89 -6.61 26.76 -1.46
N ALA A 90 -5.36 26.47 -1.05
CA ALA A 90 -4.16 26.90 -1.76
C ALA A 90 -4.10 26.13 -3.07
N LEU A 91 -4.13 26.89 -4.15
CA LEU A 91 -3.73 26.42 -5.44
C LEU A 91 -2.23 26.19 -5.38
N VAL A 92 -1.82 24.97 -5.68
CA VAL A 92 -0.42 24.59 -5.82
C VAL A 92 -0.14 24.54 -7.32
N PRO A 93 0.37 25.63 -7.91
CA PRO A 93 0.63 25.66 -9.35
C PRO A 93 1.81 24.75 -9.67
N LEU A 94 1.61 23.86 -10.64
CA LEU A 94 2.63 22.96 -11.16
C LEU A 94 2.76 23.21 -12.66
N ARG A 95 3.96 23.59 -13.11
CA ARG A 95 4.26 23.85 -14.52
C ARG A 95 5.04 22.68 -15.09
N ILE A 96 4.46 21.90 -15.99
CA ILE A 96 4.99 20.59 -16.39
C ILE A 96 5.27 20.58 -17.89
N GLN A 97 6.46 20.19 -18.29
CA GLN A 97 6.74 19.81 -19.67
C GLN A 97 6.36 18.35 -19.87
N ARG A 98 5.57 18.04 -20.90
CA ARG A 98 5.10 16.66 -21.15
C ARG A 98 6.25 15.67 -21.33
N GLU A 99 7.30 16.08 -22.04
CA GLU A 99 8.49 15.25 -22.29
C GLU A 99 9.28 14.94 -21.02
N HIS A 100 9.19 15.82 -20.01
CA HIS A 100 9.91 15.71 -18.74
C HIS A 100 8.97 15.50 -17.55
N ILE A 101 7.76 14.97 -17.79
CA ILE A 101 6.68 14.93 -16.80
C ILE A 101 7.08 14.29 -15.47
N VAL A 102 7.89 13.23 -15.49
CA VAL A 102 8.35 12.54 -14.27
C VAL A 102 9.32 13.43 -13.48
N THR A 103 10.35 13.95 -14.14
CA THR A 103 11.39 14.78 -13.52
C THR A 103 10.82 16.10 -13.01
N ASP A 104 10.04 16.81 -13.84
CA ASP A 104 9.41 18.08 -13.48
C ASP A 104 8.46 17.92 -12.29
N SER A 105 7.70 16.82 -12.26
CA SER A 105 6.82 16.51 -11.13
C SER A 105 7.63 16.26 -9.87
N PHE A 106 8.67 15.42 -9.95
CA PHE A 106 9.51 15.09 -8.80
C PHE A 106 10.14 16.33 -8.17
N GLU A 107 10.72 17.21 -8.98
CA GLU A 107 11.36 18.45 -8.52
C GLU A 107 10.36 19.41 -7.86
N GLN A 108 9.19 19.61 -8.48
CA GLN A 108 8.19 20.53 -7.94
C GLN A 108 7.49 19.98 -6.69
N PHE A 109 7.24 18.67 -6.62
CA PHE A 109 6.70 18.04 -5.41
C PHE A 109 7.67 18.12 -4.23
N HIS A 110 8.98 18.07 -4.47
CA HIS A 110 9.97 18.22 -3.41
C HIS A 110 9.91 19.60 -2.73
N ALA A 111 9.48 20.64 -3.46
CA ALA A 111 9.35 22.01 -2.94
C ALA A 111 8.03 22.27 -2.20
N ILE A 112 7.07 21.34 -2.24
CA ILE A 112 5.73 21.53 -1.69
C ILE A 112 5.68 21.11 -0.22
N GLN A 113 5.19 22.00 0.64
CA GLN A 113 5.04 21.73 2.08
C GLN A 113 3.87 20.78 2.41
N SER A 114 2.83 20.74 1.56
CA SER A 114 1.66 19.88 1.77
C SER A 114 1.06 19.42 0.44
N LEU A 115 0.98 18.11 0.26
CA LEU A 115 0.39 17.47 -0.92
C LEU A 115 -1.15 17.44 -0.90
N LYS A 116 -1.77 17.91 0.20
CA LYS A 116 -3.23 17.92 0.35
C LYS A 116 -3.91 19.13 -0.32
N GLY A 117 -3.14 20.11 -0.80
CA GLY A 117 -3.67 21.28 -1.50
C GLY A 117 -4.25 20.96 -2.88
N ARG A 118 -4.94 21.95 -3.48
CA ARG A 118 -5.50 21.77 -4.82
C ARG A 118 -4.41 22.00 -5.86
N LEU A 119 -3.93 20.92 -6.47
CA LEU A 119 -2.97 21.00 -7.56
C LEU A 119 -3.60 21.70 -8.78
N GLN A 120 -2.90 22.68 -9.33
CA GLN A 120 -3.26 23.35 -10.57
C GLN A 120 -2.17 23.06 -11.59
N ILE A 121 -2.46 22.18 -12.54
CA ILE A 121 -1.50 21.78 -13.57
C ILE A 121 -1.58 22.73 -14.75
N THR A 122 -0.41 23.20 -15.20
CA THR A 122 -0.23 23.94 -16.45
C THR A 122 0.84 23.24 -17.28
N PHE A 123 0.48 22.77 -18.47
CA PHE A 123 1.48 22.27 -19.42
C PHE A 123 2.23 23.42 -20.08
N VAL A 124 3.54 23.27 -20.24
CA VAL A 124 4.41 24.27 -20.85
C VAL A 124 5.31 23.62 -21.91
N ASN A 125 5.64 24.38 -22.95
CA ASN A 125 6.59 23.94 -23.97
C ASN A 125 8.05 24.09 -23.48
N ALA A 126 9.02 23.72 -24.33
CA ALA A 126 10.45 23.81 -24.03
C ALA A 126 10.95 25.24 -23.73
N GLN A 127 10.19 26.28 -24.11
CA GLN A 127 10.49 27.68 -23.81
C GLN A 127 9.78 28.17 -22.53
N GLY A 128 9.07 27.28 -21.82
CA GLY A 128 8.33 27.59 -20.60
C GLY A 128 7.01 28.33 -20.83
N LEU A 129 6.58 28.49 -22.08
CA LEU A 129 5.31 29.14 -22.43
C LEU A 129 4.16 28.16 -22.26
N GLU A 130 3.03 28.67 -21.78
CA GLU A 130 1.83 27.86 -21.55
C GLU A 130 1.30 27.28 -22.86
N GLU A 131 1.09 25.99 -22.87
CA GLU A 131 0.34 25.33 -23.92
C GLU A 131 -1.15 25.62 -23.73
N ALA A 132 -1.90 25.80 -24.81
CA ALA A 132 -3.31 26.13 -24.73
C ALA A 132 -4.10 25.01 -24.00
N GLY A 133 -4.43 25.23 -22.72
CA GLY A 133 -5.25 24.33 -21.92
C GLY A 133 -6.73 24.59 -22.13
N VAL A 134 -7.46 23.59 -22.65
CA VAL A 134 -8.85 23.74 -23.10
C VAL A 134 -9.88 23.62 -21.96
N ASP A 135 -9.55 23.04 -20.80
CA ASP A 135 -10.50 22.95 -19.68
C ASP A 135 -9.78 22.59 -18.35
N GLY A 136 -10.06 23.32 -17.26
CA GLY A 136 -9.38 23.16 -15.96
C GLY A 136 -9.60 21.81 -15.27
N GLY A 137 -10.60 21.03 -15.70
CA GLY A 137 -10.82 19.65 -15.24
C GLY A 137 -10.09 18.58 -16.08
N GLY A 138 -9.81 18.87 -17.35
CA GLY A 138 -9.17 17.93 -18.28
C GLY A 138 -7.67 17.81 -18.06
N VAL A 139 -7.00 18.94 -17.79
CA VAL A 139 -5.53 19.00 -17.67
C VAL A 139 -5.00 18.18 -16.49
N PHE A 140 -5.67 18.25 -15.33
CA PHE A 140 -5.27 17.43 -14.17
C PHE A 140 -5.43 15.93 -14.45
N LYS A 141 -6.53 15.54 -15.12
CA LYS A 141 -6.77 14.14 -15.49
C LYS A 141 -5.70 13.64 -16.46
N GLU A 142 -5.42 14.42 -17.52
CA GLU A 142 -4.35 14.13 -18.49
C GLU A 142 -3.00 13.99 -17.79
N TYR A 143 -2.69 14.89 -16.86
CA TYR A 143 -1.46 14.85 -16.08
C TYR A 143 -1.33 13.56 -15.26
N ILE A 144 -2.35 13.19 -14.47
CA ILE A 144 -2.29 11.96 -13.66
C ILE A 144 -2.18 10.72 -14.54
N ASP A 145 -2.94 10.65 -15.64
CA ASP A 145 -2.88 9.52 -16.57
C ASP A 145 -1.50 9.39 -17.21
N THR A 146 -0.95 10.49 -17.72
CA THR A 146 0.37 10.51 -18.36
C THR A 146 1.47 10.22 -17.36
N LEU A 147 1.50 10.91 -16.21
CA LEU A 147 2.50 10.69 -15.17
C LEU A 147 2.49 9.24 -14.70
N THR A 148 1.31 8.67 -14.44
CA THR A 148 1.18 7.29 -13.97
C THR A 148 1.73 6.32 -15.01
N LYS A 149 1.33 6.47 -16.28
CA LYS A 149 1.80 5.57 -17.34
C LYS A 149 3.31 5.71 -17.57
N THR A 150 3.85 6.92 -17.58
CA THR A 150 5.29 7.17 -17.79
C THR A 150 6.11 6.70 -16.59
N ALA A 151 5.67 6.95 -15.35
CA ALA A 151 6.41 6.55 -14.15
C ALA A 151 6.48 5.03 -13.95
N PHE A 152 5.49 4.28 -14.46
CA PHE A 152 5.46 2.82 -14.39
C PHE A 152 5.84 2.13 -15.71
N SER A 153 6.23 2.89 -16.74
CA SER A 153 6.69 2.33 -18.01
C SER A 153 8.13 1.84 -17.90
N THR A 154 8.36 0.59 -18.27
CA THR A 154 9.67 0.08 -18.63
C THR A 154 9.73 0.03 -20.16
N GLU A 155 10.56 0.88 -20.78
CA GLU A 155 10.84 0.85 -22.23
C GLU A 155 9.63 1.19 -23.12
N GLU A 156 9.11 2.41 -23.02
CA GLU A 156 8.11 3.03 -23.94
C GLU A 156 6.72 2.36 -24.01
N ILE A 157 6.49 1.26 -23.28
CA ILE A 157 5.16 0.63 -23.20
C ILE A 157 4.37 1.28 -22.08
N LEU A 158 3.24 1.91 -22.42
CA LEU A 158 2.28 2.45 -21.45
C LEU A 158 1.58 1.28 -20.75
N ILE A 159 1.90 1.07 -19.46
CA ILE A 159 1.28 0.02 -18.65
C ILE A 159 0.34 0.68 -17.64
N GLU A 160 -0.89 0.17 -17.53
CA GLU A 160 -1.74 0.47 -16.39
C GLU A 160 -1.16 -0.25 -15.16
N PRO A 161 -0.68 0.49 -14.13
CA PRO A 161 0.00 -0.15 -13.02
C PRO A 161 -0.97 -1.03 -12.23
N GLN A 162 -0.64 -2.32 -12.16
CA GLN A 162 -1.29 -3.25 -11.25
C GLN A 162 -0.27 -3.70 -10.22
N PHE A 163 -0.51 -3.34 -8.96
CA PHE A 163 0.34 -3.79 -7.87
C PHE A 163 0.10 -5.27 -7.59
N ALA A 164 1.19 -6.03 -7.51
CA ALA A 164 1.15 -7.41 -7.06
C ALA A 164 0.64 -7.53 -5.62
N LEU A 165 -0.01 -8.65 -5.31
CA LEU A 165 -0.64 -8.88 -4.00
C LEU A 165 0.35 -8.75 -2.84
N PHE A 166 1.59 -9.25 -2.98
CA PHE A 166 2.60 -9.10 -1.94
C PHE A 166 2.90 -7.62 -1.63
N PHE A 167 2.83 -6.74 -2.63
CA PHE A 167 3.09 -5.31 -2.45
C PHE A 167 1.89 -4.63 -1.79
N LEU A 168 0.66 -5.01 -2.18
CA LEU A 168 -0.56 -4.55 -1.49
C LEU A 168 -0.57 -4.98 -0.02
N LYS A 169 -0.09 -6.17 0.32
CA LYS A 169 0.10 -6.59 1.72
C LYS A 169 1.08 -5.66 2.45
N LYS A 170 2.20 -5.28 1.84
CA LYS A 170 3.12 -4.28 2.41
C LYS A 170 2.46 -2.92 2.62
N LEU A 171 1.63 -2.48 1.67
CA LEU A 171 0.84 -1.25 1.76
C LEU A 171 -0.09 -1.23 2.98
N LEU A 172 -0.59 -2.40 3.36
CA LEU A 172 -1.42 -2.60 4.55
C LEU A 172 -0.60 -2.84 5.82
N GLY A 173 0.73 -2.75 5.76
CA GLY A 173 1.63 -3.04 6.88
C GLY A 173 1.71 -4.52 7.25
N GLN A 174 1.33 -5.42 6.33
CA GLN A 174 1.37 -6.87 6.55
C GLN A 174 2.72 -7.46 6.08
N PHE A 175 3.15 -8.52 6.75
CA PHE A 175 4.32 -9.29 6.33
C PHE A 175 3.97 -10.27 5.21
N ASN A 176 4.91 -10.44 4.28
CA ASN A 176 4.79 -11.44 3.24
C ASN A 176 5.46 -12.75 3.67
N SER A 177 4.85 -13.83 3.22
CA SER A 177 5.21 -15.23 3.47
C SER A 177 5.58 -15.93 2.17
N LEU A 178 6.01 -17.19 2.24
CA LEU A 178 6.36 -17.99 1.07
C LEU A 178 5.25 -18.02 0.01
N ASP A 179 3.99 -18.12 0.41
CA ASP A 179 2.85 -18.19 -0.52
C ASP A 179 2.68 -16.90 -1.34
N ASP A 180 3.10 -15.77 -0.78
CA ASP A 180 3.04 -14.46 -1.44
C ASP A 180 4.09 -14.33 -2.56
N LEU A 181 5.13 -15.20 -2.56
CA LEU A 181 6.16 -15.23 -3.61
C LEU A 181 5.55 -15.50 -4.98
N ARG A 182 4.45 -16.26 -5.05
CA ARG A 182 3.71 -16.49 -6.31
C ARG A 182 3.25 -15.20 -6.97
N SER A 183 2.89 -14.19 -6.17
CA SER A 183 2.43 -12.90 -6.70
C SER A 183 3.58 -12.00 -7.14
N LEU A 184 4.80 -12.24 -6.66
CA LEU A 184 6.01 -11.59 -7.17
C LEU A 184 6.47 -12.27 -8.47
N ASP A 185 6.63 -13.59 -8.42
CA ASP A 185 7.09 -14.41 -9.54
C ASP A 185 6.54 -15.84 -9.38
N ALA A 186 5.55 -16.17 -10.21
CA ALA A 186 4.89 -17.47 -10.18
C ALA A 186 5.83 -18.61 -10.61
N GLN A 187 6.80 -18.35 -11.48
CA GLN A 187 7.76 -19.36 -11.94
C GLN A 187 8.79 -19.64 -10.84
N MET A 188 9.36 -18.59 -10.24
CA MET A 188 10.25 -18.74 -9.08
C MET A 188 9.58 -19.49 -7.95
N TYR A 189 8.33 -19.14 -7.61
CA TYR A 189 7.58 -19.86 -6.58
C TYR A 189 7.48 -21.37 -6.85
N ARG A 190 7.23 -21.79 -8.10
CA ARG A 190 7.19 -23.22 -8.47
C ARG A 190 8.55 -23.87 -8.29
N HIS A 191 9.61 -23.31 -8.89
CA HIS A 191 10.96 -23.87 -8.82
C HIS A 191 11.46 -23.99 -7.37
N VAL A 192 11.21 -22.97 -6.54
CA VAL A 192 11.60 -22.97 -5.12
C VAL A 192 10.86 -24.06 -4.34
N LEU A 193 9.58 -24.33 -4.65
CA LEU A 193 8.84 -25.42 -4.03
C LEU A 193 9.27 -26.80 -4.52
N GLU A 194 9.66 -26.94 -5.79
CA GLU A 194 10.13 -28.19 -6.37
C GLU A 194 11.40 -28.71 -5.67
N LEU A 195 12.23 -27.82 -5.11
CA LEU A 195 13.42 -28.20 -4.33
C LEU A 195 13.11 -29.20 -3.20
N LYS A 196 11.90 -29.16 -2.63
CA LYS A 196 11.47 -30.10 -1.57
C LYS A 196 11.30 -31.54 -2.07
N THR A 197 11.13 -31.72 -3.37
CA THR A 197 10.81 -32.99 -4.01
C THR A 197 12.00 -33.59 -4.74
N ILE A 198 13.09 -32.83 -4.92
CA ILE A 198 14.32 -33.29 -5.56
C ILE A 198 15.03 -34.25 -4.61
N PRO A 199 15.25 -35.52 -4.99
CA PRO A 199 15.88 -36.51 -4.11
C PRO A 199 17.32 -36.17 -3.74
N ASP A 200 18.05 -35.51 -4.63
CA ASP A 200 19.45 -35.10 -4.47
C ASP A 200 19.60 -33.59 -4.72
N VAL A 201 19.10 -32.78 -3.80
CA VAL A 201 19.19 -31.31 -3.88
C VAL A 201 20.63 -30.80 -3.76
N GLU A 202 21.52 -31.58 -3.16
CA GLU A 202 22.93 -31.25 -2.96
C GLU A 202 23.69 -31.17 -4.29
N SER A 203 23.30 -32.02 -5.25
CA SER A 203 23.84 -32.00 -6.62
C SER A 203 23.65 -30.66 -7.35
N LEU A 204 22.70 -29.83 -6.92
CA LEU A 204 22.45 -28.51 -7.51
C LEU A 204 23.52 -27.47 -7.12
N GLY A 205 24.38 -27.77 -6.13
CA GLY A 205 25.45 -26.87 -5.71
C GLY A 205 24.95 -25.55 -5.12
N LEU A 206 23.72 -25.54 -4.58
CA LEU A 206 23.13 -24.35 -3.96
C LEU A 206 23.76 -24.10 -2.59
N THR A 207 23.92 -22.82 -2.26
CA THR A 207 24.32 -22.36 -0.93
C THR A 207 23.24 -21.43 -0.37
N PHE A 208 23.34 -21.04 0.90
CA PHE A 208 22.42 -20.08 1.52
C PHE A 208 22.70 -18.64 1.05
N THR A 209 22.65 -18.45 -0.27
CA THR A 209 22.85 -17.17 -0.95
C THR A 209 21.78 -16.94 -2.01
N ALA A 210 21.58 -15.68 -2.39
CA ALA A 210 20.65 -15.28 -3.42
C ALA A 210 21.20 -14.12 -4.25
N ALA A 211 20.91 -14.12 -5.55
CA ALA A 211 21.20 -12.98 -6.41
C ALA A 211 20.36 -11.77 -5.98
N SER A 212 21.05 -10.65 -5.69
CA SER A 212 20.46 -9.36 -5.31
C SER A 212 20.48 -8.35 -6.46
N GLY A 213 21.23 -8.63 -7.53
CA GLY A 213 21.40 -7.81 -8.73
C GLY A 213 22.30 -8.53 -9.74
N PRO A 214 22.65 -7.90 -10.89
CA PRO A 214 23.40 -8.55 -11.97
C PRO A 214 24.74 -9.16 -11.53
N HIS A 215 25.40 -8.54 -10.55
CA HIS A 215 26.72 -8.97 -10.05
C HIS A 215 26.80 -8.99 -8.52
N SER A 216 25.66 -9.00 -7.83
CA SER A 216 25.61 -8.93 -6.38
C SER A 216 24.91 -10.14 -5.79
N VAL A 217 25.52 -10.72 -4.78
CA VAL A 217 25.02 -11.88 -4.05
C VAL A 217 24.76 -11.44 -2.61
N HIS A 218 23.65 -11.89 -2.04
CA HIS A 218 23.27 -11.64 -0.66
C HIS A 218 23.28 -12.97 0.10
N GLU A 219 23.96 -13.03 1.24
CA GLU A 219 23.90 -14.19 2.12
C GLU A 219 22.57 -14.21 2.89
N LEU A 220 21.84 -15.30 2.78
CA LEU A 220 20.52 -15.46 3.41
C LEU A 220 20.62 -15.66 4.94
N GLU A 221 21.81 -16.01 5.41
CA GLU A 221 22.20 -16.16 6.81
C GLU A 221 23.70 -15.95 6.97
N THR A 222 24.17 -15.89 8.20
CA THR A 222 25.60 -15.70 8.50
C THR A 222 26.45 -16.82 7.91
N ASN A 223 27.46 -16.46 7.11
CA ASN A 223 28.33 -17.38 6.36
C ASN A 223 27.54 -18.25 5.38
N GLY A 224 26.44 -17.73 4.83
CA GLY A 224 25.54 -18.49 3.96
C GLY A 224 26.21 -19.01 2.69
N GLY A 225 27.29 -18.36 2.23
CA GLY A 225 28.12 -18.83 1.11
C GLY A 225 28.85 -20.14 1.38
N GLU A 226 29.11 -20.48 2.64
CA GLU A 226 29.81 -21.72 3.05
C GLU A 226 28.83 -22.85 3.42
N VAL A 227 27.54 -22.53 3.59
CA VAL A 227 26.51 -23.49 3.96
C VAL A 227 25.85 -24.03 2.69
N ALA A 228 26.12 -25.30 2.36
CA ALA A 228 25.44 -26.00 1.27
C ALA A 228 23.97 -26.29 1.60
N VAL A 229 23.11 -26.23 0.59
CA VAL A 229 21.71 -26.64 0.71
C VAL A 229 21.62 -28.15 0.58
N THR A 230 21.06 -28.78 1.61
CA THR A 230 20.91 -30.25 1.74
C THR A 230 19.44 -30.60 1.91
N GLY A 231 19.10 -31.90 1.78
CA GLY A 231 17.72 -32.37 2.02
C GLY A 231 17.20 -32.04 3.42
N GLU A 232 18.09 -31.95 4.41
CA GLU A 232 17.75 -31.61 5.80
C GLU A 232 17.42 -30.13 5.99
N ASN A 233 18.06 -29.25 5.22
CA ASN A 233 17.96 -27.80 5.42
C ASN A 233 17.22 -27.06 4.29
N VAL A 234 16.78 -27.76 3.24
CA VAL A 234 16.10 -27.18 2.06
C VAL A 234 14.85 -26.36 2.41
N ILE A 235 14.07 -26.79 3.40
CA ILE A 235 12.88 -26.04 3.84
C ILE A 235 13.28 -24.68 4.39
N ARG A 236 14.35 -24.63 5.18
CA ARG A 236 14.88 -23.39 5.76
C ARG A 236 15.42 -22.47 4.65
N TYR A 237 16.15 -23.02 3.68
CA TYR A 237 16.60 -22.28 2.50
C TYR A 237 15.43 -21.61 1.76
N ILE A 238 14.36 -22.38 1.49
CA ILE A 238 13.15 -21.89 0.80
C ILE A 238 12.52 -20.70 1.53
N HIS A 239 12.34 -20.81 2.85
CA HIS A 239 11.76 -19.71 3.64
C HIS A 239 12.66 -18.48 3.67
N LYS A 240 13.97 -18.66 3.79
CA LYS A 240 14.95 -17.57 3.78
C LYS A 240 15.03 -16.87 2.42
N LEU A 241 15.00 -17.62 1.33
CA LEU A 241 14.98 -17.08 -0.02
C LEU A 241 13.71 -16.25 -0.27
N ALA A 242 12.54 -16.78 0.13
CA ALA A 242 11.29 -16.06 0.00
C ALA A 242 11.27 -14.77 0.85
N ASP A 243 11.73 -14.83 2.10
CA ASP A 243 11.85 -13.65 2.96
C ASP A 243 12.80 -12.60 2.35
N PHE A 244 13.95 -13.04 1.84
CA PHE A 244 14.88 -12.13 1.15
C PHE A 244 14.21 -11.44 -0.04
N LYS A 245 13.59 -12.20 -0.95
CA LYS A 245 12.95 -11.65 -2.16
C LYS A 245 11.79 -10.73 -1.86
N LEU A 246 10.94 -11.11 -0.90
CA LEU A 246 9.71 -10.40 -0.60
C LEU A 246 9.90 -9.26 0.40
N ASN A 247 10.79 -9.40 1.38
CA ASN A 247 10.86 -8.49 2.53
C ASN A 247 12.16 -7.70 2.61
N VAL A 248 13.29 -8.25 2.18
CA VAL A 248 14.61 -7.61 2.33
C VAL A 248 15.03 -6.87 1.06
N GLN A 249 15.06 -7.52 -0.10
CA GLN A 249 15.63 -7.01 -1.35
C GLN A 249 15.00 -5.66 -1.76
N ILE A 250 13.68 -5.56 -1.62
CA ILE A 250 12.90 -4.38 -2.01
C ILE A 250 12.54 -3.48 -0.83
N ALA A 251 13.10 -3.71 0.35
CA ALA A 251 12.69 -3.04 1.59
C ALA A 251 12.84 -1.52 1.51
N ALA A 252 13.96 -1.04 0.98
CA ALA A 252 14.27 0.39 0.89
C ALA A 252 13.27 1.12 -0.02
N ALA A 253 13.10 0.62 -1.26
CA ALA A 253 12.16 1.19 -2.22
C ALA A 253 10.71 1.11 -1.72
N SER A 254 10.31 -0.04 -1.16
CA SER A 254 8.97 -0.21 -0.58
C SER A 254 8.73 0.79 0.55
N ARG A 255 9.69 0.95 1.48
CA ARG A 255 9.55 1.91 2.59
C ARG A 255 9.43 3.34 2.09
N ALA A 256 10.24 3.76 1.12
CA ALA A 256 10.17 5.10 0.55
C ALA A 256 8.80 5.38 -0.07
N PHE A 257 8.26 4.43 -0.85
CA PHE A 257 6.91 4.52 -1.40
C PHE A 257 5.85 4.64 -0.30
N LEU A 258 5.91 3.77 0.72
CA LEU A 258 4.94 3.74 1.80
C LEU A 258 4.93 5.01 2.64
N VAL A 259 6.10 5.60 2.89
CA VAL A 259 6.20 6.90 3.60
C VAL A 259 5.42 7.96 2.83
N GLY A 260 5.74 8.16 1.54
CA GLY A 260 5.04 9.16 0.72
C GLY A 260 3.54 8.89 0.57
N PHE A 261 3.14 7.62 0.47
CA PHE A 261 1.73 7.25 0.44
C PHE A 261 1.02 7.57 1.75
N HIS A 262 1.65 7.29 2.89
CA HIS A 262 1.07 7.52 4.22
C HIS A 262 0.99 8.99 4.63
N ASP A 263 1.80 9.86 4.03
CA ASP A 263 1.69 11.30 4.19
C ASP A 263 0.37 11.85 3.63
N LEU A 264 -0.17 11.21 2.59
CA LEU A 264 -1.47 11.55 2.00
C LEU A 264 -2.62 10.80 2.67
N ILE A 265 -2.49 9.48 2.83
CA ILE A 265 -3.55 8.60 3.35
C ILE A 265 -3.02 7.83 4.56
N PRO A 266 -3.51 8.14 5.78
CA PRO A 266 -3.11 7.43 6.99
C PRO A 266 -3.23 5.91 6.88
N SER A 267 -2.19 5.19 7.31
CA SER A 267 -2.14 3.73 7.27
C SER A 267 -3.31 3.06 8.02
N THR A 268 -3.86 3.73 9.02
CA THR A 268 -5.01 3.26 9.80
C THR A 268 -6.28 3.18 8.96
N TRP A 269 -6.48 4.07 7.99
CA TRP A 269 -7.64 4.07 7.11
C TRP A 269 -7.56 2.95 6.09
N LEU A 270 -6.34 2.61 5.65
CA LEU A 270 -6.13 1.51 4.71
C LEU A 270 -6.50 0.15 5.28
N ARG A 271 -6.49 0.00 6.62
CA ARG A 271 -6.95 -1.24 7.29
C ARG A 271 -8.42 -1.56 7.04
N LEU A 272 -9.20 -0.59 6.55
CA LEU A 272 -10.55 -0.84 6.04
C LEU A 272 -10.53 -1.75 4.82
N PHE A 273 -9.40 -1.99 4.17
CA PHE A 273 -9.29 -2.76 2.95
C PHE A 273 -8.47 -4.04 3.16
N SER A 274 -8.76 -5.04 2.33
CA SER A 274 -8.03 -6.31 2.27
C SER A 274 -7.38 -6.39 0.89
N PRO A 275 -6.18 -6.98 0.76
CA PRO A 275 -5.52 -7.14 -0.53
C PRO A 275 -6.19 -8.23 -1.37
N VAL A 276 -6.97 -9.11 -0.73
CA VAL A 276 -7.79 -10.14 -1.39
C VAL A 276 -9.25 -9.68 -1.36
N ARG A 277 -9.95 -9.82 -2.50
CA ARG A 277 -11.38 -9.53 -2.65
C ARG A 277 -12.23 -10.33 -1.68
#